data_AF-A0A7J6U350-F1
#
_entry.id   AF-A0A7J6U350-F1
#
_cell.length_a   1.000
_cell.length_b   1.000
_cell.length_c   1.000
_cell.angle_alpha   90.00
_cell.angle_beta   90.00
_cell.angle_gamma   90.00
#
_symmetry.space_group_name_H-M   'P 1'
#
loop_
_entity.id
_entity.type
_entity.pdbx_description
1 polymer ?
#
loop_
_entity_poly.entity_id
_entity_poly.type
_entity_poly.pdbx_seq_one_letter_code
_entity_poly.pdbx_strand_id
1 'polypeptide(L)'
;MRLLAAVVVIASAVTPKADNPCITDTDMLKSQLFADFLYHCVKTDPWVVDLCISEGCDMWDDCPSCFTHYAECYDIFCSDECASLPASKSCVDCLEDFGCYDGILSCTGLAKLPPLANKESNICVP
;
A
#
# COMPACT_ATOMS: atom_id res chain seq x y z
N MET A 1 -25.03 33.08 36.49
CA MET A 1 -24.81 32.83 35.06
C MET A 1 -23.99 31.54 34.94
N ARG A 2 -24.61 30.44 34.46
CA ARG A 2 -23.91 29.18 34.18
C ARG A 2 -23.72 29.10 32.66
N LEU A 3 -22.47 29.14 32.19
CA LEU A 3 -22.15 28.89 30.79
C LEU A 3 -22.27 27.39 30.53
N LEU A 4 -23.17 27.00 29.63
CA LEU A 4 -23.24 25.66 29.06
C LEU A 4 -22.25 25.61 27.89
N ALA A 5 -21.14 24.91 28.06
CA ALA A 5 -20.25 24.58 26.96
C ALA A 5 -20.91 23.49 26.10
N ALA A 6 -21.25 23.82 24.85
CA ALA A 6 -21.72 22.85 23.88
C ALA A 6 -20.52 21.99 23.43
N VAL A 7 -20.49 20.74 23.87
CA VAL A 7 -19.55 19.74 23.36
C VAL A 7 -20.05 19.30 21.99
N VAL A 8 -19.45 19.85 20.94
CA VAL A 8 -19.66 19.37 19.57
C VAL A 8 -18.84 18.09 19.42
N VAL A 9 -19.48 16.94 19.60
CA VAL A 9 -18.90 15.65 19.20
C VAL A 9 -18.98 15.60 17.68
N ILE A 10 -17.87 15.88 17.01
CA ILE A 10 -17.73 15.64 15.59
C ILE A 10 -17.64 14.12 15.44
N ALA A 11 -18.79 13.47 15.24
CA ALA A 11 -18.82 12.09 14.81
C ALA A 11 -18.29 12.08 13.37
N SER A 12 -16.98 11.84 13.21
CA SER A 12 -16.42 11.45 11.93
C SER A 12 -17.24 10.26 11.45
N ALA A 13 -17.96 10.43 10.36
CA ALA A 13 -18.67 9.35 9.71
C ALA A 13 -17.62 8.32 9.26
N VAL A 14 -17.38 7.32 10.10
CA VAL A 14 -16.79 6.05 9.68
C VAL A 14 -17.82 5.42 8.76
N THR A 15 -17.73 5.73 7.47
CA THR A 15 -18.30 4.87 6.46
C THR A 15 -17.73 3.47 6.71
N PRO A 16 -18.57 2.42 6.75
CA PRO A 16 -18.04 1.07 6.78
C PRO A 16 -17.15 0.93 5.54
N LYS A 17 -15.84 0.86 5.74
CA LYS A 17 -14.87 0.51 4.69
C LYS A 17 -15.43 -0.75 4.07
N ALA A 18 -15.62 -0.76 2.75
CA ALA A 18 -16.05 -1.96 2.06
C ALA A 18 -15.17 -3.13 2.53
N ASP A 19 -15.79 -4.25 2.90
CA ASP A 19 -15.05 -5.46 3.23
C ASP A 19 -14.19 -5.81 2.00
N ASN A 20 -12.88 -5.58 2.08
CA ASN A 20 -11.93 -5.74 0.99
C ASN A 20 -12.15 -4.82 -0.25
N PRO A 21 -11.62 -3.58 -0.26
CA PRO A 21 -11.61 -2.71 -1.46
C PRO A 21 -10.92 -3.29 -2.70
N CYS A 22 -10.12 -4.36 -2.58
CA CYS A 22 -9.37 -4.97 -3.69
C CYS A 22 -10.01 -6.26 -4.24
N ILE A 23 -11.29 -6.50 -3.98
CA ILE A 23 -11.94 -7.76 -4.35
C ILE A 23 -11.93 -8.02 -5.86
N THR A 24 -11.99 -6.98 -6.68
CA THR A 24 -11.94 -7.05 -8.15
C THR A 24 -10.53 -7.24 -8.71
N ASP A 25 -9.51 -6.84 -7.94
CA ASP A 25 -8.12 -6.73 -8.40
C ASP A 25 -7.21 -7.84 -7.87
N THR A 26 -7.80 -8.80 -7.15
CA THR A 26 -7.09 -9.87 -6.45
C THR A 26 -6.14 -10.68 -7.33
N ASP A 27 -6.47 -10.88 -8.62
CA ASP A 27 -5.58 -11.60 -9.54
C ASP A 27 -4.39 -10.74 -9.98
N MET A 28 -4.60 -9.44 -10.19
CA MET A 28 -3.53 -8.50 -10.47
C MET A 28 -2.57 -8.39 -9.27
N LEU A 29 -3.09 -8.30 -8.05
CA LEU A 29 -2.29 -8.23 -6.82
C LEU A 29 -1.40 -9.45 -6.59
N LYS A 30 -1.75 -10.61 -7.15
CA LYS A 30 -0.94 -11.84 -7.08
C LYS A 30 0.14 -11.91 -8.17
N SER A 31 0.12 -11.00 -9.14
CA SER A 31 1.02 -11.03 -10.27
C SER A 31 2.39 -10.44 -9.94
N GLN A 32 3.44 -10.95 -10.60
CA GLN A 32 4.77 -10.33 -10.54
C GLN A 32 4.77 -8.94 -11.18
N LEU A 33 3.89 -8.71 -12.17
CA LEU A 33 3.77 -7.44 -12.87
C LEU A 33 3.37 -6.32 -11.90
N PHE A 34 2.35 -6.57 -11.08
CA PHE A 34 1.94 -5.64 -10.03
C PHE A 34 3.06 -5.39 -9.01
N ALA A 35 3.74 -6.44 -8.55
CA ALA A 35 4.83 -6.26 -7.58
C ALA A 35 5.98 -5.41 -8.11
N ASP A 36 6.44 -5.69 -9.34
CA ASP A 36 7.51 -4.91 -9.99
C ASP A 36 7.07 -3.45 -10.24
N PHE A 37 5.77 -3.22 -10.50
CA PHE A 37 5.20 -1.88 -10.67
C PHE A 37 5.00 -1.13 -9.35
N LEU A 38 4.51 -1.80 -8.31
CA LEU A 38 4.42 -1.22 -6.97
C LEU A 38 5.80 -0.72 -6.51
N TYR A 39 6.86 -1.50 -6.77
CA TYR A 39 8.23 -1.06 -6.48
C TYR A 39 8.64 0.19 -7.26
N HIS A 40 8.23 0.31 -8.53
CA HIS A 40 8.43 1.54 -9.30
C HIS A 40 7.72 2.74 -8.67
N CYS A 41 6.45 2.57 -8.26
CA CYS A 41 5.68 3.63 -7.60
C CYS A 41 6.36 4.08 -6.30
N VAL A 42 6.72 3.13 -5.43
CA VAL A 42 7.38 3.40 -4.15
C VAL A 42 8.72 4.14 -4.34
N LYS A 43 9.51 3.74 -5.35
CA LYS A 43 10.79 4.40 -5.65
C LYS A 43 10.63 5.79 -6.26
N THR A 44 9.56 6.01 -7.02
CA THR A 44 9.35 7.26 -7.74
C THR A 44 8.85 8.34 -6.79
N ASP A 45 7.77 8.05 -6.06
CA ASP A 45 7.26 8.91 -5.01
C ASP A 45 6.34 8.10 -4.07
N PRO A 46 6.82 7.75 -2.86
CA PRO A 46 6.07 6.93 -1.91
C PRO A 46 4.83 7.65 -1.36
N TRP A 47 4.78 8.99 -1.44
CA TRP A 47 3.69 9.81 -0.90
C TRP A 47 2.46 9.90 -1.82
N VAL A 48 2.57 9.42 -3.06
CA VAL A 48 1.48 9.37 -4.05
C VAL A 48 1.39 7.98 -4.70
N VAL A 49 1.78 6.94 -3.95
CA VAL A 49 1.79 5.55 -4.44
C VAL A 49 0.40 5.08 -4.90
N ASP A 50 -0.65 5.55 -4.24
CA ASP A 50 -2.03 5.25 -4.56
C ASP A 50 -2.39 5.77 -5.97
N LEU A 51 -2.07 7.03 -6.27
CA LEU A 51 -2.27 7.61 -7.59
C LEU A 51 -1.46 6.87 -8.66
N CYS A 52 -0.20 6.53 -8.37
CA CYS A 52 0.64 5.79 -9.30
C CYS A 52 0.06 4.40 -9.64
N ILE A 53 -0.43 3.67 -8.64
CA ILE A 53 -1.10 2.38 -8.84
C ILE A 53 -2.40 2.58 -9.63
N SER A 54 -3.20 3.59 -9.31
CA SER A 54 -4.47 3.83 -9.99
C SER A 54 -4.28 4.06 -11.48
N GLU A 55 -3.37 4.96 -11.83
CA GLU A 55 -3.11 5.32 -13.23
C GLU A 55 -2.38 4.20 -13.99
N GLY A 56 -1.45 3.50 -13.34
CA GLY A 56 -0.61 2.51 -14.00
C GLY A 56 -1.26 1.15 -14.17
N CYS A 57 -2.05 0.71 -13.20
CA CYS A 57 -2.67 -0.61 -13.16
C CYS A 57 -4.17 -0.60 -13.51
N ASP A 58 -4.75 0.56 -13.81
CA ASP A 58 -6.20 0.73 -14.00
C ASP A 58 -7.01 0.27 -12.77
N MET A 59 -6.42 0.43 -11.57
CA MET A 59 -7.04 0.07 -10.30
C MET A 59 -7.72 1.29 -9.69
N TRP A 60 -9.04 1.29 -9.68
CA TRP A 60 -9.80 2.40 -9.11
C TRP A 60 -10.39 2.01 -7.75
N ASP A 61 -11.17 2.91 -7.15
CA ASP A 61 -11.69 2.80 -5.77
C ASP A 61 -10.59 2.86 -4.68
N ASP A 62 -10.89 2.35 -3.48
CA ASP A 62 -10.02 2.47 -2.32
C ASP A 62 -8.88 1.43 -2.30
N CYS A 63 -8.76 0.54 -3.30
CA CYS A 63 -7.74 -0.52 -3.31
C CYS A 63 -6.30 0.01 -3.29
N PRO A 64 -5.92 1.00 -4.11
CA PRO A 64 -4.57 1.57 -4.11
C PRO A 64 -4.14 2.13 -2.74
N SER A 65 -5.08 2.67 -1.96
CA SER A 65 -4.81 3.18 -0.61
C SER A 65 -4.32 2.12 0.38
N CYS A 66 -4.53 0.83 0.07
CA CYS A 66 -3.98 -0.27 0.86
C CYS A 66 -2.46 -0.33 0.86
N PHE A 67 -1.79 0.35 -0.07
CA PHE A 67 -0.34 0.31 -0.25
C PHE A 67 0.37 1.58 0.22
N THR A 68 -0.36 2.63 0.62
CA THR A 68 0.21 3.90 1.11
C THR A 68 1.10 3.70 2.32
N HIS A 69 0.62 3.00 3.35
CA HIS A 69 1.41 2.74 4.55
C HIS A 69 2.69 1.93 4.24
N TYR A 70 2.58 0.95 3.35
CA TYR A 70 3.73 0.17 2.89
C TYR A 70 4.78 1.06 2.21
N ALA A 71 4.35 1.95 1.32
CA ALA A 71 5.25 2.86 0.60
C ALA A 71 5.95 3.84 1.54
N GLU A 72 5.20 4.46 2.45
CA GLU A 72 5.75 5.38 3.46
C GLU A 72 6.74 4.66 4.39
N CYS A 73 6.38 3.47 4.88
CA CYS A 73 7.24 2.67 5.75
C CYS A 73 8.52 2.23 5.03
N TYR A 74 8.39 1.78 3.79
CA TYR A 74 9.52 1.45 2.93
C TYR A 74 10.48 2.63 2.82
N ASP A 75 9.99 3.83 2.50
CA ASP A 75 10.82 5.01 2.28
C ASP A 75 11.56 5.45 3.55
N ILE A 76 10.82 5.52 4.66
CA ILE A 76 11.32 6.04 5.93
C ILE A 76 12.35 5.10 6.56
N PHE A 77 12.14 3.78 6.46
CA PHE A 77 12.91 2.80 7.25
C PHE A 77 13.81 1.88 6.44
N CYS A 78 13.45 1.56 5.19
CA CYS A 78 14.06 0.44 4.45
C CYS A 78 14.57 0.80 3.06
N SER A 79 14.54 2.08 2.67
CA SER A 79 14.91 2.52 1.32
C SER A 79 16.34 2.16 0.94
N ASP A 80 17.28 2.23 1.89
CA ASP A 80 18.68 1.86 1.70
C ASP A 80 18.86 0.34 1.51
N GLU A 81 18.24 -0.46 2.38
CA GLU A 81 18.27 -1.93 2.34
C GLU A 81 17.62 -2.48 1.07
N CYS A 82 16.64 -1.75 0.53
CA CYS A 82 15.85 -2.15 -0.62
C CYS A 82 16.27 -1.50 -1.95
N ALA A 83 17.20 -0.53 -1.95
CA ALA A 83 17.54 0.31 -3.11
C ALA A 83 17.87 -0.45 -4.41
N SER A 84 18.51 -1.62 -4.29
CA SER A 84 19.02 -2.37 -5.45
C SER A 84 18.24 -3.66 -5.74
N LEU A 85 17.73 -4.33 -4.71
CA LEU A 85 17.04 -5.60 -4.86
C LEU A 85 15.94 -5.74 -3.80
N PRO A 86 14.67 -5.47 -4.17
CA PRO A 86 13.54 -5.53 -3.23
C PRO A 86 13.27 -6.94 -2.69
N ALA A 87 13.63 -7.99 -3.44
CA ALA A 87 13.58 -9.38 -2.97
C ALA A 87 14.84 -9.82 -2.18
N SER A 88 15.76 -8.92 -1.86
CA SER A 88 16.93 -9.25 -1.05
C SER A 88 16.54 -9.56 0.39
N LYS A 89 17.30 -10.44 1.04
CA LYS A 89 17.06 -10.76 2.45
C LYS A 89 17.10 -9.53 3.35
N SER A 90 18.04 -8.59 3.13
CA SER A 90 18.15 -7.36 3.92
C SER A 90 16.90 -6.48 3.81
N CYS A 91 16.36 -6.33 2.60
CA CYS A 91 15.12 -5.58 2.39
C CYS A 91 13.93 -6.24 3.08
N VAL A 92 13.77 -7.56 2.90
CA VAL A 92 12.68 -8.33 3.50
C VAL A 92 12.74 -8.26 5.02
N ASP A 93 13.91 -8.50 5.61
CA ASP A 93 14.10 -8.45 7.06
C ASP A 93 13.75 -7.04 7.60
N CYS A 94 14.15 -5.97 6.90
CA CYS A 94 13.80 -4.60 7.30
C CYS A 94 12.28 -4.35 7.27
N LEU A 95 11.61 -4.72 6.17
CA LEU A 95 10.16 -4.52 6.01
C LEU A 95 9.36 -5.33 7.03
N GLU A 96 9.85 -6.52 7.42
CA GLU A 96 9.27 -7.32 8.50
C GLU A 96 9.52 -6.69 9.88
N ASP A 97 10.76 -6.27 10.17
CA ASP A 97 11.14 -5.69 11.47
C ASP A 97 10.38 -4.38 11.78
N PHE A 98 10.08 -3.58 10.76
CA PHE A 98 9.30 -2.35 10.89
C PHE A 98 7.80 -2.51 10.63
N GLY A 99 7.33 -3.73 10.32
CA GLY A 99 5.91 -4.00 10.09
C GLY A 99 5.33 -3.30 8.86
N CYS A 100 6.13 -3.05 7.81
CA CYS A 100 5.68 -2.32 6.63
C CYS A 100 4.57 -3.05 5.83
N TYR A 101 4.39 -4.34 6.08
CA TYR A 101 3.29 -5.13 5.50
C TYR A 101 2.01 -5.12 6.34
N ASP A 102 2.03 -4.46 7.50
CA ASP A 102 0.89 -4.39 8.40
C ASP A 102 -0.31 -3.76 7.70
N GLY A 103 -1.47 -4.38 7.88
CA GLY A 103 -2.71 -3.91 7.30
C GLY A 103 -2.94 -4.28 5.83
N ILE A 104 -1.91 -4.65 5.05
CA ILE A 104 -2.10 -5.02 3.63
C ILE A 104 -3.09 -6.17 3.49
N LEU A 105 -2.92 -7.27 4.22
CA LEU A 105 -3.81 -8.43 4.12
C LEU A 105 -5.25 -8.09 4.54
N SER A 106 -5.40 -7.29 5.61
CA SER A 106 -6.71 -6.87 6.08
C SER A 106 -7.40 -5.89 5.11
N CYS A 107 -6.62 -5.09 4.39
CA CYS A 107 -7.13 -4.10 3.45
C CYS A 107 -7.45 -4.74 2.09
N THR A 108 -6.59 -5.61 1.58
CA THR A 108 -6.71 -6.25 0.26
C THR A 108 -7.49 -7.56 0.27
N GLY A 109 -7.83 -8.07 1.45
CA GLY A 109 -8.46 -9.39 1.64
C GLY A 109 -7.66 -10.58 1.10
N LEU A 110 -6.37 -10.39 0.80
CA LEU A 110 -5.49 -11.47 0.38
C LEU A 110 -5.21 -12.45 1.53
N ALA A 111 -5.09 -13.73 1.20
CA ALA A 111 -4.71 -14.76 2.17
C ALA A 111 -3.21 -14.75 2.53
N LYS A 112 -2.38 -14.10 1.71
CA LYS A 112 -0.93 -13.97 1.86
C LYS A 112 -0.46 -12.71 1.14
N LEU A 113 0.73 -12.21 1.49
CA LEU A 113 1.26 -11.00 0.88
C LEU A 113 1.43 -11.16 -0.64
N PRO A 114 1.28 -10.07 -1.41
CA PRO A 114 1.73 -10.02 -2.80
C PRO A 114 3.17 -10.53 -2.95
N PRO A 115 3.57 -11.02 -4.13
CA PRO A 115 4.96 -11.33 -4.37
C PRO A 115 5.83 -10.08 -4.18
N LEU A 116 7.09 -10.28 -3.82
CA LEU A 116 8.07 -9.20 -3.82
C LEU A 116 8.44 -8.85 -5.25
N ALA A 117 8.78 -7.59 -5.48
CA ALA A 117 9.37 -7.18 -6.74
C ALA A 117 10.70 -7.91 -6.98
N ASN A 118 10.95 -8.32 -8.21
CA ASN A 118 12.24 -8.86 -8.63
C ASN A 118 13.06 -7.81 -9.39
N LYS A 119 12.37 -6.79 -9.90
CA LYS A 119 12.91 -5.66 -10.65
C LYS A 119 11.96 -4.47 -10.57
N GLU A 120 12.41 -3.34 -11.07
CA GLU A 120 11.53 -2.20 -11.35
C GLU A 120 10.83 -2.38 -12.70
N SER A 121 9.53 -2.07 -12.75
CA SER A 121 8.74 -2.01 -13.98
C SER A 121 7.86 -0.76 -13.97
N ASN A 122 7.88 0.04 -15.02
CA ASN A 122 6.94 1.16 -15.18
C ASN A 122 5.65 0.76 -15.94
N ILE A 123 5.37 -0.55 -16.01
CA ILE A 123 4.22 -1.13 -16.70
C ILE A 123 3.47 -2.05 -15.73
N CYS A 124 2.15 -1.86 -15.61
CA CYS A 124 1.24 -2.68 -14.79
C CYS A 124 0.05 -3.25 -15.57
N VAL A 125 -0.02 -2.99 -16.87
CA VAL A 125 -1.01 -3.58 -17.80
C VAL A 125 -0.26 -4.40 -18.86
N PRO A 126 -0.72 -5.62 -19.17
CA PRO A 126 -0.10 -6.47 -20.19
C PRO A 126 -0.19 -5.90 -21.61
#